data_AF-A0A839UQ35-F1
#
_entry.id   AF-A0A839UQ35-F1
#
_cell.length_a   1.000
_cell.length_b   1.000
_cell.length_c   1.000
_cell.angle_alpha   90.00
_cell.angle_beta   90.00
_cell.angle_gamma   90.00
#
_symmetry.space_group_name_H-M   'P 1'
#
loop_
_entity.id
_entity.type
_entity.pdbx_description
1 polymer ?
#
loop_
_entity_poly.entity_id
_entity_poly.type
_entity_poly.pdbx_seq_one_letter_code
_entity_poly.pdbx_strand_id
1 'polypeptide(L)'
;MSYKDFLSLFVGKTSDELISEVVLANENKIKKGSEIGWVLSPTMPIPEYYKIVAMDDISRGFYDYYENNFSAVINYVESKSSLLNKFLRSMVMEAIWAYKEDKLLICIPALFAVIEGALVHISNSGNKEKTRYWYGANNAARESGSGQIALPLLTLSHFLACTFQPSKFNEGPLAIINRHWSQHGRYESSPPKESVMQLLSAVAVILWVFELKNNA
;
A
#
# COMPACT_ATOMS: atom_id res chain seq x y z
N MET A 1 11.73 -5.50 -21.54
CA MET A 1 13.06 -5.15 -20.97
C MET A 1 13.31 -6.08 -19.81
N SER A 2 14.43 -6.82 -19.79
CA SER A 2 14.74 -7.69 -18.64
C SER A 2 15.32 -6.86 -17.48
N TYR A 3 15.31 -7.41 -16.26
CA TYR A 3 15.92 -6.75 -15.09
C TYR A 3 17.43 -6.49 -15.29
N LYS A 4 18.10 -7.39 -16.03
CA LYS A 4 19.52 -7.24 -16.40
C LYS A 4 19.73 -6.05 -17.35
N ASP A 5 18.82 -5.84 -18.29
CA ASP A 5 18.87 -4.71 -19.22
C ASP A 5 18.57 -3.39 -18.50
N PHE A 6 17.63 -3.40 -17.56
CA PHE A 6 17.34 -2.25 -16.69
C PHE A 6 18.58 -1.86 -15.87
N LEU A 7 19.26 -2.81 -15.23
CA LEU A 7 20.49 -2.56 -14.46
C LEU A 7 21.67 -2.07 -15.32
N SER A 8 21.71 -2.41 -16.61
CA SER A 8 22.79 -1.97 -17.51
C SER A 8 22.75 -0.47 -17.84
N LEU A 9 21.61 0.20 -17.65
CA LEU A 9 21.46 1.65 -17.83
C LEU A 9 22.13 2.48 -16.74
N PHE A 10 22.71 1.82 -15.74
CA PHE A 10 23.08 2.40 -14.45
C PHE A 10 24.56 2.17 -14.09
N VAL A 11 25.38 1.77 -15.06
CA VAL A 11 26.83 1.60 -14.89
C VAL A 11 27.47 2.95 -14.50
N GLY A 12 28.13 3.00 -13.35
CA GLY A 12 28.88 4.18 -12.86
C GLY A 12 28.18 5.05 -11.81
N LYS A 13 26.96 4.71 -11.39
CA LYS A 13 26.21 5.43 -10.35
C LYS A 13 26.33 4.73 -8.99
N THR A 14 26.33 5.51 -7.91
CA THR A 14 26.22 5.01 -6.54
C THR A 14 24.81 4.46 -6.29
N SER A 15 24.65 3.60 -5.27
CA SER A 15 23.32 3.07 -4.91
C SER A 15 22.32 4.20 -4.59
N ASP A 16 22.79 5.27 -3.96
CA ASP A 16 21.96 6.41 -3.57
C ASP A 16 21.47 7.23 -4.79
N GLU A 17 22.31 7.40 -5.81
CA GLU A 17 21.93 8.03 -7.07
C GLU A 17 20.87 7.20 -7.81
N LEU A 18 21.01 5.87 -7.78
CA LEU A 18 20.05 4.96 -8.40
C LEU A 18 18.70 4.95 -7.70
N ILE A 19 18.70 4.94 -6.37
CA ILE A 19 17.48 5.06 -5.57
C ILE A 19 16.80 6.39 -5.86
N SER A 20 17.56 7.49 -5.89
CA SER A 20 17.03 8.82 -6.18
C SER A 20 16.38 8.88 -7.56
N GLU A 21 17.00 8.30 -8.58
CA GLU A 21 16.41 8.24 -9.93
C GLU A 21 15.15 7.36 -9.99
N VAL A 22 15.16 6.20 -9.33
CA VAL A 22 13.97 5.35 -9.24
C VAL A 22 12.82 6.07 -8.52
N VAL A 23 13.10 6.77 -7.43
CA VAL A 23 12.07 7.55 -6.71
C VAL A 23 11.55 8.67 -7.62
N LEU A 24 12.43 9.53 -8.15
CA LEU A 24 12.05 10.68 -8.97
C LEU A 24 11.28 10.29 -10.24
N ALA A 25 11.67 9.20 -10.91
CA ALA A 25 11.02 8.75 -12.14
C ALA A 25 9.57 8.25 -11.92
N ASN A 26 9.26 7.79 -10.70
CA ASN A 26 8.02 7.09 -10.39
C ASN A 26 7.10 7.86 -9.42
N GLU A 27 7.62 8.84 -8.68
CA GLU A 27 6.91 9.58 -7.64
C GLU A 27 5.59 10.18 -8.12
N ASN A 28 5.58 10.89 -9.26
CA ASN A 28 4.36 11.49 -9.81
C ASN A 28 3.28 10.45 -10.15
N LYS A 29 3.68 9.29 -10.69
CA LYS A 29 2.73 8.22 -11.08
C LYS A 29 2.15 7.54 -9.85
N ILE A 30 3.01 7.25 -8.87
CA ILE A 30 2.63 6.66 -7.59
C ILE A 30 1.69 7.60 -6.82
N LYS A 31 2.06 8.89 -6.75
CA LYS A 31 1.26 9.92 -6.09
C LYS A 31 -0.15 10.00 -6.67
N LYS A 32 -0.29 10.02 -8.01
CA LYS A 32 -1.61 10.01 -8.68
C LYS A 32 -2.48 8.83 -8.27
N GLY A 33 -1.94 7.60 -8.23
CA GLY A 33 -2.70 6.44 -7.78
C GLY A 33 -3.06 6.51 -6.30
N SER A 34 -2.13 6.97 -5.45
CA SER A 34 -2.36 7.09 -4.00
C SER A 34 -3.39 8.17 -3.63
N GLU A 35 -3.44 9.26 -4.41
CA GLU A 35 -4.43 10.34 -4.26
C GLU A 35 -5.87 9.88 -4.49
N ILE A 36 -6.08 8.68 -5.03
CA ILE A 36 -7.40 8.05 -5.17
C ILE A 36 -7.50 6.71 -4.40
N GLY A 37 -6.58 6.48 -3.46
CA GLY A 37 -6.59 5.31 -2.58
C GLY A 37 -5.89 4.05 -3.10
N TRP A 38 -5.23 4.09 -4.26
CA TRP A 38 -4.61 2.91 -4.87
C TRP A 38 -3.08 2.87 -4.69
N VAL A 39 -2.54 1.66 -4.56
CA VAL A 39 -1.10 1.39 -4.43
C VAL A 39 -0.57 0.57 -5.60
N LEU A 40 0.73 0.66 -5.86
CA LEU A 40 1.43 -0.27 -6.74
C LEU A 40 1.60 -1.62 -6.02
N SER A 41 0.64 -2.53 -6.20
CA SER A 41 0.63 -3.87 -5.59
C SER A 41 1.67 -4.81 -6.23
N PRO A 42 2.29 -5.75 -5.48
CA PRO A 42 3.17 -6.79 -6.04
C PRO A 42 2.48 -7.72 -7.05
N THR A 43 1.15 -7.73 -7.08
CA THR A 43 0.33 -8.55 -7.98
C THR A 43 -0.05 -7.83 -9.27
N MET A 44 0.30 -6.55 -9.39
CA MET A 44 0.05 -5.75 -10.59
C MET A 44 1.37 -5.46 -11.30
N PRO A 45 1.51 -5.82 -12.59
CA PRO A 45 2.66 -5.41 -13.38
C PRO A 45 2.78 -3.88 -13.44
N ILE A 46 3.98 -3.35 -13.22
CA ILE A 46 4.27 -1.91 -13.27
C ILE A 46 3.77 -1.25 -14.57
N PRO A 47 3.94 -1.85 -15.78
CA PRO A 47 3.40 -1.26 -17.00
C PRO A 47 1.88 -1.09 -16.99
N GLU A 48 1.15 -2.03 -16.39
CA GLU A 48 -0.32 -1.93 -16.29
C GLU A 48 -0.73 -0.84 -15.30
N TYR A 49 -0.04 -0.74 -14.15
CA TYR A 49 -0.23 0.37 -13.23
C TYR A 49 -0.01 1.72 -13.94
N TYR A 50 1.07 1.86 -14.72
CA TYR A 50 1.37 3.09 -15.46
C TYR A 50 0.37 3.42 -16.56
N LYS A 51 -0.18 2.41 -17.21
CA LYS A 51 -1.26 2.58 -18.17
C LYS A 51 -2.51 3.13 -17.48
N ILE A 52 -2.90 2.57 -16.31
CA ILE A 52 -4.10 3.01 -15.58
C ILE A 52 -3.95 4.45 -15.05
N VAL A 53 -2.82 4.81 -14.43
CA VAL A 53 -2.59 6.19 -13.92
C VAL A 53 -2.44 7.24 -15.03
N ALA A 54 -2.39 6.83 -16.29
CA ALA A 54 -2.41 7.69 -17.46
C ALA A 54 -3.81 7.84 -18.08
N MET A 55 -4.81 7.10 -17.58
CA MET A 55 -6.21 7.24 -18.02
C MET A 55 -6.84 8.52 -17.45
N ASP A 56 -7.89 9.00 -18.11
CA ASP A 56 -8.69 10.13 -17.60
C ASP A 56 -9.47 9.73 -16.34
N ASP A 57 -10.07 8.53 -16.35
CA ASP A 57 -10.73 7.93 -15.19
C ASP A 57 -9.87 6.84 -14.56
N ILE A 58 -8.93 7.27 -13.73
CA ILE A 58 -7.98 6.39 -13.05
C ILE A 58 -8.68 5.44 -12.07
N SER A 59 -9.71 5.93 -11.36
CA SER A 59 -10.47 5.12 -10.38
C SER A 59 -11.16 3.96 -11.06
N ARG A 60 -11.85 4.23 -12.19
CA ARG A 60 -12.47 3.17 -12.98
C ARG A 60 -11.44 2.17 -13.51
N GLY A 61 -10.29 2.65 -14.01
CA GLY A 61 -9.24 1.78 -14.51
C GLY A 61 -8.70 0.80 -13.47
N PHE A 62 -8.49 1.24 -12.23
CA PHE A 62 -8.10 0.33 -11.15
C PHE A 62 -9.22 -0.63 -10.75
N TYR A 63 -10.45 -0.13 -10.64
CA TYR A 63 -11.60 -0.98 -10.32
C TYR A 63 -11.75 -2.12 -11.32
N ASP A 64 -11.73 -1.82 -12.63
CA ASP A 64 -11.87 -2.81 -13.70
C ASP A 64 -10.74 -3.84 -13.69
N TYR A 65 -9.51 -3.40 -13.41
CA TYR A 65 -8.39 -4.32 -13.24
C TYR A 65 -8.63 -5.27 -12.07
N TYR A 66 -8.97 -4.74 -10.90
CA TYR A 66 -9.10 -5.55 -9.70
C TYR A 66 -10.37 -6.40 -9.69
N GLU A 67 -11.45 -6.00 -10.33
CA GLU A 67 -12.65 -6.83 -10.51
C GLU A 67 -12.29 -8.23 -11.04
N ASN A 68 -11.32 -8.31 -11.95
CA ASN A 68 -10.88 -9.55 -12.57
C ASN A 68 -9.65 -10.20 -11.90
N ASN A 69 -8.86 -9.42 -11.16
CA ASN A 69 -7.54 -9.86 -10.66
C ASN A 69 -7.40 -9.83 -9.14
N PHE A 70 -8.43 -9.44 -8.38
CA PHE A 70 -8.31 -9.25 -6.94
C PHE A 70 -8.03 -10.55 -6.15
N SER A 71 -8.40 -11.71 -6.71
CA SER A 71 -8.03 -13.01 -6.14
C SER A 71 -6.51 -13.17 -6.03
N ALA A 72 -5.72 -12.58 -6.95
CA ALA A 72 -4.27 -12.61 -6.87
C ALA A 72 -3.75 -11.84 -5.64
N VAL A 73 -4.37 -10.70 -5.29
CA VAL A 73 -4.04 -9.94 -4.07
C VAL A 73 -4.32 -10.78 -2.83
N ILE A 74 -5.51 -11.39 -2.75
CA ILE A 74 -5.89 -12.25 -1.62
C ILE A 74 -4.91 -13.41 -1.48
N ASN A 75 -4.63 -14.13 -2.57
CA ASN A 75 -3.72 -15.27 -2.56
C ASN A 75 -2.30 -14.85 -2.14
N TYR A 76 -1.82 -13.71 -2.62
CA TYR A 76 -0.53 -13.17 -2.21
C TYR A 76 -0.51 -12.89 -0.70
N VAL A 77 -1.51 -12.18 -0.18
CA VAL A 77 -1.63 -11.86 1.25
C VAL A 77 -1.70 -13.12 2.10
N GLU A 78 -2.55 -14.09 1.74
CA GLU A 78 -2.67 -15.37 2.46
C GLU A 78 -1.31 -16.11 2.49
N SER A 79 -0.64 -16.21 1.34
CA SER A 79 0.65 -16.92 1.21
C SER A 79 1.81 -16.27 1.96
N LYS A 80 1.80 -14.94 2.11
CA LYS A 80 2.86 -14.16 2.76
C LYS A 80 2.53 -13.72 4.19
N SER A 81 1.32 -14.01 4.68
CA SER A 81 0.84 -13.61 6.01
C SER A 81 1.71 -14.09 7.18
N SER A 82 2.53 -15.12 6.98
CA SER A 82 3.51 -15.61 7.95
C SER A 82 4.64 -14.62 8.26
N LEU A 83 4.85 -13.61 7.40
CA LEU A 83 5.77 -12.50 7.66
C LEU A 83 5.25 -11.54 8.74
N LEU A 84 3.96 -11.59 9.05
CA LEU A 84 3.35 -10.84 10.15
C LEU A 84 3.51 -11.60 11.46
N ASN A 85 3.50 -10.87 12.57
CA ASN A 85 3.34 -11.52 13.87
C ASN A 85 1.98 -12.25 13.96
N LYS A 86 1.88 -13.24 14.86
CA LYS A 86 0.70 -14.12 14.96
C LYS A 86 -0.64 -13.38 15.07
N PHE A 87 -0.68 -12.24 15.76
CA PHE A 87 -1.93 -11.50 15.99
C PHE A 87 -2.37 -10.77 14.72
N LEU A 88 -1.45 -10.08 14.05
CA LEU A 88 -1.73 -9.43 12.78
C LEU A 88 -2.05 -10.45 11.67
N ARG A 89 -1.41 -11.62 11.70
CA ARG A 89 -1.72 -12.74 10.81
C ARG A 89 -3.16 -13.22 11.01
N SER A 90 -3.59 -13.49 12.25
CA SER A 90 -4.98 -13.87 12.50
C SER A 90 -5.95 -12.79 12.03
N MET A 91 -5.67 -11.53 12.36
CA MET A 91 -6.53 -10.40 12.00
C MET A 91 -6.66 -10.21 10.48
N VAL A 92 -5.59 -10.38 9.70
CA VAL A 92 -5.70 -10.28 8.22
C VAL A 92 -6.50 -11.44 7.64
N MET A 93 -6.36 -12.65 8.19
CA MET A 93 -7.15 -13.80 7.74
C MET A 93 -8.63 -13.63 8.08
N GLU A 94 -8.94 -13.12 9.27
CA GLU A 94 -10.30 -12.76 9.67
C GLU A 94 -10.88 -11.63 8.81
N ALA A 95 -10.07 -10.63 8.44
CA ALA A 95 -10.48 -9.57 7.53
C ALA A 95 -10.78 -10.09 6.12
N ILE A 96 -9.98 -11.03 5.60
CA ILE A 96 -10.23 -11.69 4.32
C ILE A 96 -11.52 -12.52 4.37
N TRP A 97 -11.76 -13.24 5.47
CA TRP A 97 -13.02 -13.94 5.68
C TRP A 97 -14.20 -12.96 5.70
N ALA A 98 -14.09 -11.87 6.47
CA ALA A 98 -15.12 -10.84 6.53
C ALA A 98 -15.41 -10.22 5.16
N TYR A 99 -14.39 -10.01 4.32
CA TYR A 99 -14.57 -9.57 2.94
C TYR A 99 -15.37 -10.56 2.09
N LYS A 100 -15.03 -11.86 2.17
CA LYS A 100 -15.74 -12.94 1.45
C LYS A 100 -17.21 -13.02 1.86
N GLU A 101 -17.51 -12.70 3.12
CA GLU A 101 -18.87 -12.67 3.70
C GLU A 101 -19.58 -11.29 3.61
N ASP A 102 -19.03 -10.35 2.82
CA ASP A 102 -19.55 -9.00 2.62
C ASP A 102 -19.72 -8.17 3.92
N LYS A 103 -18.89 -8.46 4.94
CA LYS A 103 -18.87 -7.76 6.23
C LYS A 103 -17.89 -6.59 6.20
N LEU A 104 -18.10 -5.64 5.29
CA LEU A 104 -17.16 -4.55 4.98
C LEU A 104 -16.89 -3.62 6.18
N LEU A 105 -17.92 -3.34 7.00
CA LEU A 105 -17.82 -2.49 8.21
C LEU A 105 -16.88 -3.06 9.29
N ILE A 106 -16.63 -4.38 9.28
CA ILE A 106 -15.68 -5.04 10.18
C ILE A 106 -14.33 -5.20 9.48
N CYS A 107 -14.36 -5.58 8.20
CA CYS A 107 -13.17 -5.79 7.39
C CYS A 107 -12.26 -4.55 7.35
N ILE A 108 -12.82 -3.39 7.08
CA ILE A 108 -12.09 -2.13 6.93
C ILE A 108 -11.30 -1.72 8.19
N PRO A 109 -11.92 -1.59 9.39
CA PRO A 109 -11.17 -1.23 10.58
C PRO A 109 -10.12 -2.29 10.96
N ALA A 110 -10.39 -3.58 10.71
CA ALA A 110 -9.41 -4.64 10.92
C ALA A 110 -8.19 -4.47 9.99
N LEU A 111 -8.40 -4.17 8.70
CA LEU A 111 -7.30 -3.94 7.76
C LEU A 111 -6.48 -2.70 8.13
N PHE A 112 -7.11 -1.60 8.57
CA PHE A 112 -6.36 -0.45 9.08
C PHE A 112 -5.50 -0.81 10.29
N ALA A 113 -6.01 -1.61 11.22
CA ALA A 113 -5.24 -2.09 12.37
C ALA A 113 -4.08 -3.00 11.95
N VAL A 114 -4.26 -3.87 10.95
CA VAL A 114 -3.18 -4.68 10.36
C VAL A 114 -2.09 -3.80 9.77
N ILE A 115 -2.46 -2.82 8.94
CA ILE A 115 -1.55 -1.87 8.30
C ILE A 115 -0.76 -1.11 9.38
N GLU A 116 -1.46 -0.50 10.34
CA GLU A 116 -0.84 0.26 11.42
C GLU A 116 0.13 -0.58 12.27
N GLY A 117 -0.27 -1.79 12.65
CA GLY A 117 0.57 -2.70 13.42
C GLY A 117 1.83 -3.13 12.67
N ALA A 118 1.73 -3.38 11.36
CA ALA A 118 2.89 -3.74 10.54
C ALA A 118 3.83 -2.54 10.28
N LEU A 119 3.27 -1.33 10.16
CA LEU A 119 4.05 -0.12 9.92
C LEU A 119 5.00 0.26 11.06
N VAL A 120 4.75 -0.20 12.29
CA VAL A 120 5.69 -0.01 13.42
C VAL A 120 7.09 -0.52 13.07
N HIS A 121 7.20 -1.65 12.37
CA HIS A 121 8.49 -2.22 11.97
C HIS A 121 9.09 -1.50 10.75
N ILE A 122 8.26 -1.05 9.81
CA ILE A 122 8.72 -0.38 8.59
C ILE A 122 9.16 1.06 8.87
N SER A 123 8.35 1.81 9.63
CA SER A 123 8.45 3.27 9.74
C SER A 123 9.21 3.73 10.98
N ASN A 124 9.23 2.91 12.04
CA ASN A 124 9.69 3.33 13.37
C ASN A 124 10.72 2.38 13.99
N SER A 125 11.28 1.45 13.21
CA SER A 125 12.25 0.45 13.69
C SER A 125 11.75 -0.33 14.93
N GLY A 126 10.45 -0.60 15.00
CA GLY A 126 9.84 -1.30 16.14
C GLY A 126 9.36 -0.40 17.28
N ASN A 127 9.62 0.91 17.24
CA ASN A 127 9.15 1.83 18.28
C ASN A 127 7.64 2.10 18.12
N LYS A 128 6.86 1.60 19.09
CA LYS A 128 5.40 1.69 19.14
C LYS A 128 4.86 3.07 19.54
N GLU A 129 5.69 3.94 20.12
CA GLU A 129 5.29 5.29 20.54
C GLU A 129 5.28 6.28 19.36
N LYS A 130 5.99 5.97 18.28
CA LYS A 130 6.02 6.79 17.07
C LYS A 130 4.82 6.45 16.18
N THR A 131 4.08 7.46 15.75
CA THR A 131 2.88 7.31 14.90
C THR A 131 3.00 8.01 13.54
N ARG A 132 4.17 8.60 13.24
CA ARG A 132 4.44 9.29 11.96
C ARG A 132 4.78 8.29 10.85
N TYR A 133 3.86 7.38 10.55
CA TYR A 133 4.09 6.26 9.62
C TYR A 133 4.44 6.71 8.20
N TRP A 134 3.75 7.72 7.67
CA TRP A 134 4.07 8.28 6.35
C TRP A 134 5.53 8.75 6.24
N TYR A 135 5.96 9.56 7.20
CA TYR A 135 7.31 10.12 7.23
C TYR A 135 8.36 9.02 7.36
N GLY A 136 8.13 8.04 8.25
CA GLY A 136 9.02 6.90 8.43
C GLY A 136 9.13 6.03 7.17
N ALA A 137 8.01 5.74 6.48
CA ALA A 137 8.02 5.00 5.23
C ALA A 137 8.75 5.76 4.11
N ASN A 138 8.57 7.07 4.01
CA ASN A 138 9.27 7.91 3.03
C ASN A 138 10.78 7.95 3.27
N ASN A 139 11.21 8.08 4.52
CA ASN A 139 12.64 8.03 4.86
C ASN A 139 13.21 6.65 4.55
N ALA A 140 12.51 5.58 4.95
CA ALA A 140 12.92 4.21 4.64
C ALA A 140 13.02 3.95 3.13
N ALA A 141 12.19 4.60 2.30
CA ALA A 141 12.30 4.51 0.85
C ALA A 141 13.60 5.11 0.32
N ARG A 142 14.01 6.26 0.86
CA ARG A 142 15.22 6.99 0.47
C ARG A 142 16.50 6.36 1.00
N GLU A 143 16.41 5.68 2.15
CA GLU A 143 17.53 5.03 2.84
C GLU A 143 17.62 3.53 2.57
N SER A 144 16.80 2.98 1.66
CA SER A 144 16.62 1.53 1.52
C SER A 144 17.86 0.77 1.04
N GLY A 145 18.86 1.47 0.46
CA GLY A 145 20.02 0.87 -0.20
C GLY A 145 19.69 0.05 -1.45
N SER A 146 18.41 -0.05 -1.84
CA SER A 146 17.93 -0.87 -2.96
C SER A 146 16.71 -0.25 -3.63
N GLY A 147 16.81 0.01 -4.93
CA GLY A 147 15.69 0.49 -5.75
C GLY A 147 14.48 -0.44 -5.74
N GLN A 148 14.69 -1.76 -5.55
CA GLN A 148 13.61 -2.74 -5.43
C GLN A 148 12.77 -2.53 -4.17
N ILE A 149 13.39 -2.08 -3.07
CA ILE A 149 12.74 -1.79 -1.80
C ILE A 149 12.22 -0.34 -1.76
N ALA A 150 12.90 0.58 -2.45
CA ALA A 150 12.52 1.99 -2.49
C ALA A 150 11.12 2.20 -3.07
N LEU A 151 10.80 1.53 -4.19
CA LEU A 151 9.52 1.68 -4.88
C LEU A 151 8.29 1.25 -4.04
N PRO A 152 8.26 0.05 -3.41
CA PRO A 152 7.15 -0.35 -2.55
C PRO A 152 7.02 0.54 -1.29
N LEU A 153 8.14 1.03 -0.74
CA LEU A 153 8.09 1.98 0.38
C LEU A 153 7.55 3.35 -0.04
N LEU A 154 7.88 3.81 -1.25
CA LEU A 154 7.36 5.05 -1.81
C LEU A 154 5.85 4.98 -2.07
N THR A 155 5.35 3.88 -2.65
CA THR A 155 3.89 3.73 -2.83
C THR A 155 3.16 3.61 -1.51
N LEU A 156 3.76 2.96 -0.51
CA LEU A 156 3.17 2.88 0.82
C LEU A 156 3.15 4.26 1.48
N SER A 157 4.22 5.05 1.37
CA SER A 157 4.24 6.39 1.94
C SER A 157 3.11 7.25 1.36
N HIS A 158 3.01 7.40 0.04
CA HIS A 158 1.95 8.23 -0.56
C HIS A 158 0.54 7.77 -0.18
N PHE A 159 0.28 6.47 -0.14
CA PHE A 159 -1.00 5.93 0.33
C PHE A 159 -1.30 6.33 1.78
N LEU A 160 -0.32 6.26 2.67
CA LEU A 160 -0.49 6.66 4.08
C LEU A 160 -0.73 8.17 4.22
N ALA A 161 -0.09 9.00 3.39
CA ALA A 161 -0.34 10.44 3.41
C ALA A 161 -1.83 10.76 3.14
N CYS A 162 -2.48 9.99 2.27
CA CYS A 162 -3.88 10.18 1.92
C CYS A 162 -4.86 9.53 2.92
N THR A 163 -4.52 8.34 3.45
CA THR A 163 -5.47 7.51 4.21
C THR A 163 -5.30 7.59 5.74
N PHE A 164 -4.12 7.99 6.24
CA PHE A 164 -3.83 8.09 7.69
C PHE A 164 -3.89 9.52 8.23
N GLN A 165 -4.15 10.51 7.38
CA GLN A 165 -4.28 11.89 7.80
C GLN A 165 -5.50 12.09 8.74
N PRO A 166 -5.39 12.93 9.77
CA PRO A 166 -6.55 13.37 10.54
C PRO A 166 -7.55 14.06 9.63
N SER A 167 -8.81 13.63 9.68
CA SER A 167 -9.92 14.32 9.02
C SER A 167 -10.81 15.03 10.04
N LYS A 168 -11.38 16.16 9.63
CA LYS A 168 -12.52 16.76 10.33
C LYS A 168 -13.76 15.92 10.05
N PHE A 169 -14.63 15.76 11.06
CA PHE A 169 -15.82 14.93 10.95
C PHE A 169 -17.04 15.65 10.38
N ASN A 170 -16.98 16.99 10.28
CA ASN A 170 -18.11 17.81 9.86
C ASN A 170 -18.03 18.23 8.38
N GLU A 171 -17.03 17.75 7.64
CA GLU A 171 -16.76 18.15 6.25
C GLU A 171 -17.17 17.03 5.27
N GLY A 172 -18.48 16.73 5.20
CA GLY A 172 -19.08 15.89 4.14
C GLY A 172 -18.51 14.47 3.97
N PRO A 173 -19.02 13.70 2.98
CA PRO A 173 -18.49 12.37 2.69
C PRO A 173 -17.07 12.46 2.12
N LEU A 174 -16.20 11.57 2.58
CA LEU A 174 -14.82 11.51 2.10
C LEU A 174 -14.72 10.90 0.70
N ALA A 175 -13.88 11.50 -0.14
CA ALA A 175 -13.57 10.96 -1.46
C ALA A 175 -12.70 9.68 -1.41
N ILE A 176 -11.95 9.48 -0.32
CA ILE A 176 -11.04 8.35 -0.13
C ILE A 176 -11.31 7.74 1.25
N ILE A 177 -11.12 6.44 1.36
CA ILE A 177 -11.16 5.77 2.64
C ILE A 177 -10.13 6.36 3.63
N ASN A 178 -10.55 6.59 4.87
CA ASN A 178 -9.73 7.23 5.89
C ASN A 178 -9.74 6.46 7.21
N ARG A 179 -8.54 6.29 7.79
CA ARG A 179 -8.33 5.60 9.06
C ARG A 179 -9.10 6.26 10.21
N HIS A 180 -9.03 7.59 10.32
CA HIS A 180 -9.64 8.34 11.41
C HIS A 180 -11.17 8.14 11.42
N TRP A 181 -11.81 8.23 10.26
CA TRP A 181 -13.25 7.96 10.13
C TRP A 181 -13.60 6.50 10.43
N SER A 182 -12.81 5.56 9.92
CA SER A 182 -13.02 4.13 10.16
C SER A 182 -12.96 3.76 11.64
N GLN A 183 -11.97 4.28 12.36
CA GLN A 183 -11.75 3.92 13.77
C GLN A 183 -12.76 4.58 14.71
N HIS A 184 -13.39 5.67 14.30
CA HIS A 184 -14.40 6.39 15.08
C HIS A 184 -15.84 6.15 14.60
N GLY A 185 -16.06 5.22 13.67
CA GLY A 185 -17.40 4.86 13.19
C GLY A 185 -18.14 6.04 12.55
N ARG A 186 -17.43 6.89 11.79
CA ARG A 186 -17.98 8.13 11.23
C ARG A 186 -18.56 8.01 9.82
N TYR A 187 -18.46 6.85 9.19
CA TYR A 187 -19.09 6.62 7.89
C TYR A 187 -20.62 6.65 8.00
N GLU A 188 -21.27 7.46 7.17
CA GLU A 188 -22.73 7.60 7.12
C GLU A 188 -23.40 6.49 6.28
N SER A 189 -22.62 5.81 5.44
CA SER A 189 -23.05 4.68 4.62
C SER A 189 -22.00 3.57 4.64
N SER A 190 -22.40 2.35 4.27
CA SER A 190 -21.43 1.27 4.10
C SER A 190 -20.40 1.66 3.03
N PRO A 191 -19.09 1.58 3.31
CA PRO A 191 -18.08 1.79 2.29
C PRO A 191 -18.19 0.74 1.18
N PRO A 192 -17.77 1.06 -0.07
CA PRO A 192 -17.81 0.12 -1.19
C PRO A 192 -16.75 -0.97 -1.03
N LYS A 193 -16.94 -2.11 -1.73
CA LYS A 193 -15.93 -3.19 -1.80
C LYS A 193 -14.55 -2.72 -2.26
N GLU A 194 -14.51 -1.69 -3.11
CA GLU A 194 -13.29 -1.03 -3.56
C GLU A 194 -12.39 -0.61 -2.39
N SER A 195 -12.97 -0.10 -1.31
CA SER A 195 -12.26 0.26 -0.08
C SER A 195 -11.43 -0.91 0.47
N VAL A 196 -12.00 -2.11 0.47
CA VAL A 196 -11.31 -3.32 0.94
C VAL A 196 -10.23 -3.72 -0.06
N MET A 197 -10.47 -3.56 -1.37
CA MET A 197 -9.48 -3.84 -2.41
C MET A 197 -8.23 -2.98 -2.27
N GLN A 198 -8.43 -1.68 -2.02
CA GLN A 198 -7.37 -0.72 -1.75
C GLN A 198 -6.55 -1.11 -0.51
N LEU A 199 -7.23 -1.41 0.60
CA LEU A 199 -6.57 -1.76 1.86
C LEU A 199 -5.82 -3.10 1.81
N LEU A 200 -6.40 -4.15 1.22
CA LEU A 200 -5.70 -5.42 1.04
C LEU A 200 -4.52 -5.30 0.07
N SER A 201 -4.62 -4.44 -0.94
CA SER A 201 -3.49 -4.11 -1.81
C SER A 201 -2.36 -3.42 -1.03
N ALA A 202 -2.69 -2.51 -0.10
CA ALA A 202 -1.70 -1.90 0.79
C ALA A 202 -1.06 -2.93 1.73
N VAL A 203 -1.82 -3.89 2.27
CA VAL A 203 -1.28 -5.02 3.04
C VAL A 203 -0.34 -5.87 2.17
N ALA A 204 -0.69 -6.13 0.90
CA ALA A 204 0.20 -6.84 -0.01
C ALA A 204 1.52 -6.11 -0.23
N VAL A 205 1.51 -4.78 -0.36
CA VAL A 205 2.74 -3.97 -0.45
C VAL A 205 3.59 -4.10 0.82
N ILE A 206 2.97 -4.06 2.01
CA ILE A 206 3.69 -4.25 3.28
C ILE A 206 4.38 -5.61 3.32
N LEU A 207 3.67 -6.67 2.94
CA LEU A 207 4.22 -8.03 2.90
C LEU A 207 5.35 -8.15 1.87
N TRP A 208 5.23 -7.46 0.74
CA TRP A 208 6.28 -7.37 -0.27
C TRP A 208 7.53 -6.68 0.27
N VAL A 209 7.40 -5.58 1.02
CA VAL A 209 8.53 -4.94 1.70
C VAL A 209 9.22 -5.91 2.66
N PHE A 210 8.46 -6.66 3.47
CA PHE A 210 9.03 -7.66 4.38
C PHE A 210 9.73 -8.81 3.65
N GLU A 211 9.15 -9.30 2.56
CA GLU A 211 9.76 -10.32 1.72
C GLU A 211 11.10 -9.85 1.16
N LEU A 212 11.15 -8.64 0.59
CA LEU A 212 12.38 -8.08 0.03
C LEU A 212 13.46 -7.86 1.10
N LYS A 213 13.08 -7.37 2.29
CA LYS A 213 14.02 -7.18 3.41
C LYS A 213 14.58 -8.49 3.96
N ASN A 214 13.83 -9.59 3.90
CA ASN A 214 14.31 -10.90 4.36
C ASN A 214 15.23 -11.59 3.34
N ASN A 215 15.22 -11.16 2.08
CA ASN A 215 16.04 -11.72 1.00
C ASN A 215 17.25 -10.83 0.62
N ALA A 216 17.41 -9.67 1.26
CA ALA A 216 18.51 -8.73 1.09
C ALA A 216 19.62 -8.99 2.12
#